data_AF-A0A662SCU0-F1
#
_entry.id   AF-A0A662SCU0-F1
#
_cell.length_a   1.000
_cell.length_b   1.000
_cell.length_c   1.000
_cell.angle_alpha   90.00
_cell.angle_beta   90.00
_cell.angle_gamma   90.00
#
_symmetry.space_group_name_H-M   'P 1'
#
loop_
_entity.id
_entity.type
_entity.pdbx_description
1 polymer ?
#
loop_
_entity_poly.entity_id
_entity_poly.type
_entity_poly.pdbx_seq_one_letter_code
_entity_poly.pdbx_strand_id
1 'polypeptide(L)'
;MLSTTWDELWKLLRTDPLQRDVFYRLSVLTYELGDVHKAVVYKHYYGDTGTHAELKVALADLFAQLYIFCLSQGLDVEELEKLGLKRLGAFVTRRVR
;
A
#
# COMPACT_ATOMS: atom_id res chain seq x y z
N MET A 1 5.29 0.45 -23.72
CA MET A 1 4.97 0.31 -22.28
C MET A 1 6.18 -0.34 -21.63
N LEU A 2 6.92 0.37 -20.80
CA LEU A 2 7.95 -0.27 -19.98
C LEU A 2 7.23 -1.14 -18.96
N SER A 3 7.40 -2.46 -19.02
CA SER A 3 6.94 -3.37 -17.98
C SER A 3 7.94 -3.28 -16.81
N THR A 4 7.94 -2.16 -16.10
CA THR A 4 8.84 -1.97 -14.96
C THR A 4 8.39 -2.90 -13.84
N THR A 5 9.25 -3.82 -13.43
CA THR A 5 9.01 -4.68 -12.26
C THR A 5 9.20 -3.90 -10.96
N TRP A 6 8.62 -4.38 -9.86
CA TRP A 6 8.81 -3.76 -8.53
C TRP A 6 10.29 -3.71 -8.12
N ASP A 7 11.07 -4.73 -8.47
CA ASP A 7 12.51 -4.78 -8.20
C ASP A 7 13.29 -3.73 -8.98
N GLU A 8 12.94 -3.49 -10.25
CA GLU A 8 13.55 -2.43 -11.05
C GLU A 8 13.22 -1.04 -10.49
N LEU A 9 11.97 -0.84 -10.07
CA LEU A 9 11.56 0.40 -9.42
C LEU A 9 12.30 0.62 -8.10
N TRP A 10 12.44 -0.41 -7.27
CA TRP A 10 13.21 -0.33 -6.03
C TRP A 10 14.69 -0.03 -6.28
N LYS A 11 15.30 -0.68 -7.29
CA LYS A 11 16.69 -0.39 -7.71
C LYS A 11 16.88 1.07 -8.08
N LEU A 12 15.91 1.68 -8.75
CA LEU A 12 15.95 3.10 -9.08
C LEU A 12 15.77 3.98 -7.85
N LEU A 13 14.74 3.72 -7.04
CA LEU A 13 14.41 4.54 -5.86
C LEU A 13 15.57 4.57 -4.86
N ARG A 14 16.20 3.42 -4.58
CA ARG A 14 17.27 3.32 -3.58
C ARG A 14 18.58 4.02 -3.97
N THR A 15 18.66 4.59 -5.17
CA THR A 15 19.78 5.48 -5.56
C THR A 15 19.78 6.77 -4.75
N ASP A 16 18.61 7.21 -4.28
CA ASP A 16 18.46 8.32 -3.34
C ASP A 16 18.68 7.84 -1.90
N PRO A 17 19.59 8.45 -1.12
CA PRO A 17 19.78 8.16 0.30
C PRO A 17 18.50 8.25 1.14
N LEU A 18 17.58 9.18 0.86
CA LEU A 18 16.34 9.32 1.62
C LEU A 18 15.43 8.10 1.44
N GLN A 19 15.38 7.54 0.23
CA GLN A 19 14.55 6.36 -0.06
C GLN A 19 15.05 5.09 0.64
N ARG A 20 16.31 5.07 1.09
CA ARG A 20 16.88 3.98 1.89
C ARG A 20 16.57 4.10 3.38
N ASP A 21 16.17 5.28 3.84
CA ASP A 21 15.81 5.51 5.23
C ASP A 21 14.41 4.93 5.53
N VAL A 22 14.35 4.05 6.53
CA VAL A 22 13.12 3.33 6.88
C VAL A 22 12.04 4.27 7.45
N PHE A 23 12.42 5.31 8.19
CA PHE A 23 11.47 6.26 8.76
C PHE A 23 10.91 7.19 7.68
N TYR A 24 11.73 7.56 6.70
CA TYR A 24 11.27 8.28 5.52
C TYR A 24 10.26 7.44 4.72
N ARG A 25 10.58 6.17 4.43
CA ARG A 25 9.66 5.27 3.73
C ARG A 25 8.36 5.02 4.50
N LEU A 26 8.44 4.93 5.83
CA LEU A 26 7.25 4.84 6.70
C LEU A 26 6.41 6.13 6.67
N SER A 27 7.06 7.29 6.58
CA SER A 27 6.38 8.59 6.44
C SER A 27 5.63 8.67 5.11
N VAL A 28 6.23 8.21 4.02
CA VAL A 28 5.58 8.09 2.71
C VAL A 28 4.36 7.16 2.78
N LEU A 29 4.48 5.99 3.41
CA LEU A 29 3.33 5.09 3.61
C LEU A 29 2.19 5.74 4.38
N THR A 30 2.53 6.49 5.43
CA THR A 30 1.53 7.20 6.26
C THR A 30 0.83 8.29 5.46
N TYR A 31 1.57 9.00 4.61
CA TYR A 31 1.00 10.00 3.70
C TYR A 31 -0.02 9.37 2.74
N GLU A 32 0.32 8.28 2.06
CA GLU A 32 -0.61 7.60 1.14
C GLU A 32 -1.85 7.05 1.84
N LEU A 33 -1.68 6.53 3.07
CA LEU A 33 -2.82 6.11 3.89
C LEU A 33 -3.76 7.28 4.21
N GLY A 34 -3.21 8.48 4.41
CA GLY A 34 -3.97 9.71 4.58
C GLY A 34 -4.83 10.05 3.36
N ASP A 35 -4.30 9.85 2.15
CA ASP A 35 -5.04 10.07 0.91
C ASP A 35 -6.16 9.04 0.71
N VAL A 36 -5.92 7.77 1.06
CA VAL A 36 -7.00 6.76 1.10
C VAL A 36 -8.08 7.16 2.09
N HIS A 37 -7.71 7.60 3.29
CA HIS A 37 -8.68 8.05 4.30
C HIS A 37 -9.54 9.21 3.77
N LYS A 38 -8.91 10.24 3.20
CA LYS A 38 -9.59 11.38 2.58
C LYS A 38 -10.59 10.92 1.51
N ALA A 39 -10.16 10.05 0.58
CA ALA A 39 -11.01 9.56 -0.50
C ALA A 39 -12.21 8.74 -0.01
N VAL A 40 -12.02 7.90 1.01
CA VAL A 40 -13.12 7.14 1.65
C VAL A 40 -14.13 8.09 2.30
N VAL A 41 -13.66 9.09 3.04
CA VAL A 41 -14.51 10.10 3.69
C VAL A 41 -15.29 10.90 2.64
N TYR A 42 -14.63 11.33 1.57
CA TYR A 42 -15.29 12.10 0.52
C TYR A 42 -16.33 11.26 -0.23
N LYS A 43 -16.02 10.01 -0.52
CA LYS A 43 -16.99 9.07 -1.10
C LYS A 43 -18.22 8.91 -0.21
N HIS A 44 -18.04 8.84 1.11
CA HIS A 44 -19.15 8.74 2.06
C HIS A 44 -20.07 9.98 2.04
N TYR A 45 -19.49 11.18 2.02
CA TYR A 45 -20.27 12.43 2.10
C TYR A 45 -20.84 12.90 0.77
N TYR A 46 -20.15 12.64 -0.34
CA TYR A 46 -20.47 13.22 -1.65
C TYR A 46 -20.92 12.18 -2.69
N GLY A 47 -20.99 10.90 -2.32
CA GLY A 47 -21.39 9.82 -3.23
C GLY A 47 -20.31 9.49 -4.25
N ASP A 48 -20.65 8.67 -5.27
CA ASP A 48 -19.68 8.03 -6.18
C ASP A 48 -19.17 8.92 -7.33
N THR A 49 -19.74 10.10 -7.56
CA THR A 49 -19.32 10.97 -8.66
C THR A 49 -17.92 11.54 -8.42
N GLY A 50 -16.93 11.01 -9.14
CA GLY A 50 -15.51 11.42 -9.06
C GLY A 50 -14.71 10.76 -7.94
N THR A 51 -15.29 10.67 -6.74
CA THR A 51 -14.63 10.12 -5.54
C THR A 51 -14.24 8.64 -5.66
N HIS A 52 -14.96 7.86 -6.49
CA HIS A 52 -14.60 6.47 -6.74
C HIS A 52 -13.27 6.34 -7.51
N ALA A 53 -13.02 7.25 -8.46
CA ALA A 53 -11.76 7.29 -9.18
C ALA A 53 -10.62 7.73 -8.26
N GLU A 54 -10.86 8.72 -7.39
CA GLU A 54 -9.89 9.17 -6.39
C GLU A 54 -9.49 8.03 -5.43
N LEU A 55 -10.48 7.29 -4.91
CA LEU A 55 -10.20 6.14 -4.04
C LEU A 55 -9.37 5.07 -4.75
N LYS A 56 -9.66 4.79 -6.02
CA LYS A 56 -8.90 3.83 -6.81
C LYS A 56 -7.44 4.26 -6.96
N VAL A 57 -7.19 5.53 -7.26
CA VAL A 57 -5.82 6.08 -7.39
C VAL A 57 -5.10 6.01 -6.05
N ALA A 58 -5.71 6.51 -4.97
CA ALA A 58 -5.10 6.50 -3.65
C ALA A 58 -4.75 5.08 -3.17
N LEU A 59 -5.61 4.09 -3.43
CA LEU A 59 -5.31 2.69 -3.11
C LEU A 59 -4.16 2.13 -3.96
N ALA A 60 -4.08 2.49 -5.25
CA ALA A 60 -2.99 2.06 -6.12
C ALA A 60 -1.64 2.62 -5.64
N ASP A 61 -1.60 3.89 -5.24
CA ASP A 61 -0.40 4.54 -4.71
C ASP A 61 0.02 3.91 -3.38
N LEU A 62 -0.94 3.70 -2.46
CA LEU A 62 -0.68 3.01 -1.20
C LEU A 62 -0.12 1.60 -1.42
N PHE A 63 -0.71 0.83 -2.35
CA PHE A 63 -0.18 -0.50 -2.68
C PHE A 63 1.23 -0.43 -3.23
N ALA A 64 1.50 0.47 -4.18
CA ALA A 64 2.84 0.63 -4.72
C ALA A 64 3.87 0.96 -3.63
N GLN A 65 3.56 1.90 -2.73
CA GLN A 65 4.45 2.26 -1.63
C GLN A 65 4.62 1.11 -0.62
N LEU A 66 3.58 0.31 -0.38
CA LEU A 66 3.64 -0.88 0.49
C LEU A 66 4.53 -1.97 -0.10
N TYR A 67 4.39 -2.26 -1.40
CA TYR A 67 5.27 -3.19 -2.10
C TYR A 67 6.74 -2.76 -1.98
N ILE A 68 7.04 -1.48 -2.26
CA ILE A 68 8.40 -0.94 -2.12
C ILE A 68 8.88 -1.02 -0.67
N PHE A 69 8.01 -0.75 0.31
CA PHE A 69 8.37 -0.88 1.71
C PHE A 69 8.74 -2.32 2.07
N CYS A 70 7.94 -3.32 1.67
CA CYS A 70 8.27 -4.73 1.87
C CYS A 70 9.62 -5.10 1.24
N LEU A 71 9.86 -4.69 -0.02
CA LEU A 71 11.15 -4.93 -0.69
C LEU A 71 12.32 -4.25 0.03
N SER A 72 12.13 -3.04 0.55
CA SER A 72 13.16 -2.33 1.33
C SER A 72 13.53 -3.06 2.63
N GLN A 73 12.62 -3.85 3.17
CA GLN A 73 12.82 -4.68 4.36
C GLN A 73 13.26 -6.11 4.04
N GLY A 74 13.44 -6.45 2.75
CA GLY A 74 13.80 -7.80 2.32
C GLY A 74 12.68 -8.83 2.52
N LEU A 75 11.43 -8.41 2.51
CA LEU A 75 10.27 -9.27 2.70
C LEU A 75 9.66 -9.71 1.37
N ASP A 76 9.27 -10.99 1.28
CA ASP A 76 8.50 -11.53 0.16
C ASP A 76 7.02 -11.15 0.30
N VAL A 77 6.52 -10.38 -0.65
CA VAL A 77 5.15 -9.88 -0.62
C VAL A 77 4.12 -11.01 -0.79
N GLU A 78 4.41 -12.05 -1.57
CA GLU A 78 3.49 -13.18 -1.74
C GLU A 78 3.35 -13.99 -0.44
N GLU A 79 4.46 -14.14 0.30
CA GLU A 79 4.43 -14.77 1.62
C GLU A 79 3.60 -13.95 2.60
N LEU A 80 3.80 -12.62 2.63
CA LEU A 80 3.04 -11.72 3.49
C LEU A 80 1.53 -11.76 3.17
N GLU A 81 1.15 -11.82 1.90
CA GLU A 81 -0.25 -11.94 1.48
C GLU A 81 -0.88 -13.24 2.01
N LYS A 82 -0.20 -14.39 1.81
CA LYS A 82 -0.65 -15.70 2.31
C LYS A 82 -0.79 -15.69 3.85
N LEU A 83 0.18 -15.11 4.55
CA LEU A 83 0.16 -14.98 6.00
C LEU A 83 -1.01 -14.08 6.47
N GLY A 84 -1.21 -12.93 5.81
CA GLY A 84 -2.28 -12.00 6.08
C GLY A 84 -3.67 -12.63 5.93
N LEU A 85 -3.89 -13.31 4.80
CA LEU A 85 -5.14 -14.05 4.52
C LEU A 85 -5.43 -15.09 5.60
N LYS A 86 -4.44 -15.93 5.94
CA LYS A 86 -4.57 -16.94 6.99
C LYS A 86 -4.96 -16.33 8.34
N ARG A 87 -4.29 -15.24 8.74
CA ARG A 87 -4.53 -14.58 10.03
C ARG A 87 -5.88 -13.88 10.08
N LEU A 88 -6.26 -13.18 9.02
CA LEU A 88 -7.55 -12.49 8.94
C LEU A 88 -8.71 -13.49 8.91
N GLY A 89 -8.60 -14.56 8.11
CA GLY A 89 -9.60 -15.62 8.08
C GLY A 89 -9.78 -16.32 9.44
N ALA A 90 -8.68 -16.60 10.15
CA ALA A 90 -8.73 -17.16 11.50
C ALA A 90 -9.38 -16.20 12.51
N PHE A 91 -9.14 -14.89 12.38
CA PHE A 91 -9.77 -13.88 13.23
C PHE A 91 -11.28 -13.79 13.01
N VAL A 92 -11.72 -13.75 11.74
CA VAL A 92 -13.15 -13.70 11.38
C VAL A 92 -13.88 -14.94 11.89
N THR A 93 -13.33 -16.14 11.65
CA THR A 93 -13.97 -17.40 12.10
C THR A 93 -14.06 -17.55 13.61
N ARG A 94 -13.15 -16.94 14.40
CA ARG A 94 -13.25 -16.91 15.86
C ARG A 94 -14.33 -15.97 16.39
N ARG A 95 -14.66 -14.90 15.67
CA ARG A 95 -15.70 -13.93 16.08
C ARG A 95 -17.11 -14.34 15.70
N VAL A 96 -17.26 -15.22 14.72
CA VAL A 96 -18.55 -15.72 14.22
C VAL A 96 -19.03 -16.95 15.01
N ARG A 97 -18.15 -17.58 15.80
CA ARG A 97 -18.50 -18.62 16.77
C ARG A 97 -18.82 -18.01 18.12
#